data_AF-A0A925MBV2-F1
#
_entry.id   AF-A0A925MBV2-F1
#
_cell.length_a   1.000
_cell.length_b   1.000
_cell.length_c   1.000
_cell.angle_alpha   90.00
_cell.angle_beta   90.00
_cell.angle_gamma   90.00
#
_symmetry.space_group_name_H-M   'P 1'
#
loop_
_entity.id
_entity.type
_entity.pdbx_description
1 polymer ?
#
loop_
_entity_poly.entity_id
_entity_poly.type
_entity_poly.pdbx_seq_one_letter_code
_entity_poly.pdbx_strand_id
1 'polypeptide(L)'
;MLDLFGSRPQPAPTDAPPVRRKSVDDADDATRRGADIAEVAGRGVAGAGAPLPHLARIQASFGRHDLSGVQAHEGAAAATASRELGAKAYAFGDAVAFADSPDLHTSAHEAAHVVQQRGGVQLKGGIDQPGDDYERHADAVADRVIAGQSAESLLDQMAGGGGEAAAEPMARRRP
;
A
#
# COMPACT_ATOMS: atom_id res chain seq x y z
N MET A 1 -81.82 -26.19 11.19
CA MET A 1 -81.91 -25.79 9.78
C MET A 1 -80.73 -24.85 9.56
N LEU A 2 -79.53 -25.43 9.41
CA LEU A 2 -78.74 -25.58 8.17
C LEU A 2 -78.11 -24.24 7.70
N ASP A 3 -76.83 -24.35 7.29
CA ASP A 3 -75.96 -23.41 6.54
C ASP A 3 -74.66 -23.05 7.32
N LEU A 4 -73.49 -23.70 7.16
CA LEU A 4 -72.63 -23.99 5.99
C LEU A 4 -71.88 -22.73 5.48
N PHE A 5 -70.64 -22.48 5.94
CA PHE A 5 -69.57 -21.83 5.13
C PHE A 5 -68.16 -21.93 5.77
N GLY A 6 -67.29 -22.74 5.15
CA GLY A 6 -65.91 -22.37 4.77
C GLY A 6 -64.79 -22.30 5.81
N SER A 7 -64.18 -23.44 6.15
CA SER A 7 -62.80 -23.47 6.67
C SER A 7 -61.82 -22.99 5.59
N ARG A 8 -61.11 -21.88 5.83
CA ARG A 8 -59.92 -21.50 5.05
C ARG A 8 -58.68 -22.14 5.69
N PRO A 9 -57.80 -22.81 4.95
CA PRO A 9 -56.50 -23.19 5.47
C PRO A 9 -55.61 -21.95 5.60
N GLN A 10 -54.99 -21.78 6.76
CA GLN A 10 -53.96 -20.78 7.02
C GLN A 10 -52.65 -21.29 6.40
N PRO A 11 -51.97 -20.54 5.50
CA PRO A 11 -50.68 -20.98 4.98
C PRO A 11 -49.64 -20.89 6.10
N ALA A 12 -48.91 -21.99 6.31
CA ALA A 12 -47.76 -22.03 7.20
C ALA A 12 -46.72 -20.98 6.77
N PRO A 13 -46.03 -20.31 7.71
CA PRO A 13 -44.88 -19.50 7.35
C PRO A 13 -43.79 -20.44 6.83
N THR A 14 -43.50 -20.36 5.53
CA THR A 14 -42.29 -20.98 4.98
C THR A 14 -41.09 -20.25 5.58
N ASP A 15 -40.38 -20.95 6.45
CA ASP A 15 -39.03 -20.62 6.89
C ASP A 15 -38.10 -20.71 5.67
N ALA A 16 -38.02 -19.62 4.91
CA ALA A 16 -36.99 -19.46 3.90
C ALA A 16 -35.70 -19.12 4.66
N PRO A 17 -34.61 -19.89 4.49
CA PRO A 17 -33.36 -19.56 5.16
C PRO A 17 -32.93 -18.15 4.73
N PRO A 18 -32.38 -17.33 5.64
CA PRO A 18 -31.86 -16.03 5.24
C PRO A 18 -30.79 -16.26 4.19
N VAL A 19 -31.08 -15.88 2.95
CA VAL A 19 -30.11 -15.81 1.87
C VAL A 19 -29.07 -14.75 2.28
N ARG A 20 -28.03 -15.19 2.99
CA ARG A 20 -26.77 -14.44 3.10
C ARG A 20 -26.25 -14.31 1.67
N ARG A 21 -26.56 -13.19 1.02
CA ARG A 21 -25.75 -12.70 -0.09
C ARG A 21 -24.37 -12.47 0.49
N LYS A 22 -23.45 -13.40 0.25
CA LYS A 22 -22.02 -13.18 0.45
C LYS A 22 -21.61 -12.24 -0.68
N SER A 23 -21.34 -10.99 -0.33
CA SER A 23 -21.07 -9.90 -1.28
C SER A 23 -19.96 -10.28 -2.25
N VAL A 24 -20.32 -10.40 -3.53
CA VAL A 24 -19.37 -10.32 -4.65
C VAL A 24 -19.13 -8.84 -4.99
N ASP A 25 -20.14 -7.99 -4.73
CA ASP A 25 -20.14 -6.56 -5.06
C ASP A 25 -19.06 -5.74 -4.32
N ASP A 26 -18.75 -6.05 -3.06
CA ASP A 26 -17.75 -5.30 -2.27
C ASP A 26 -16.30 -5.54 -2.75
N ALA A 27 -16.02 -6.76 -3.23
CA ALA A 27 -14.71 -7.10 -3.78
C ALA A 27 -14.50 -6.43 -5.14
N ASP A 28 -15.52 -6.45 -5.99
CA ASP A 28 -15.50 -5.78 -7.30
C ASP A 28 -15.38 -4.26 -7.17
N ASP A 29 -16.01 -3.65 -6.15
CA ASP A 29 -15.89 -2.22 -5.88
C ASP A 29 -14.50 -1.84 -5.36
N ALA A 30 -13.93 -2.61 -4.45
CA ALA A 30 -12.56 -2.39 -3.98
C ALA A 30 -11.52 -2.56 -5.11
N THR A 31 -11.70 -3.57 -5.96
CA THR A 31 -10.84 -3.77 -7.14
C THR A 31 -10.96 -2.62 -8.13
N ARG A 32 -12.18 -2.12 -8.40
CA ARG A 32 -12.41 -0.97 -9.28
C ARG A 32 -11.76 0.30 -8.72
N ARG A 33 -11.98 0.59 -7.44
CA ARG A 33 -11.33 1.72 -6.75
C ARG A 33 -9.80 1.63 -6.81
N GLY A 34 -9.25 0.43 -6.61
CA GLY A 34 -7.80 0.20 -6.74
C GLY A 34 -7.28 0.47 -8.16
N ALA A 35 -8.03 0.07 -9.19
CA ALA A 35 -7.70 0.37 -10.58
C ALA A 35 -7.78 1.87 -10.88
N ASP A 36 -8.82 2.55 -10.38
CA ASP A 36 -8.98 4.01 -10.53
C ASP A 36 -7.81 4.76 -9.89
N ILE A 37 -7.36 4.33 -8.71
CA ILE A 37 -6.20 4.93 -8.03
C ILE A 37 -4.91 4.66 -8.83
N ALA A 38 -4.68 3.43 -9.29
CA ALA A 38 -3.51 3.12 -10.09
C ALA A 38 -3.45 3.94 -11.39
N GLU A 39 -4.60 4.21 -12.02
CA GLU A 39 -4.68 5.08 -13.18
C GLU A 39 -4.32 6.54 -12.85
N VAL A 40 -4.82 7.07 -11.73
CA VAL A 40 -4.48 8.43 -11.26
C VAL A 40 -2.97 8.52 -10.97
N ALA A 41 -2.42 7.56 -10.23
CA ALA A 41 -0.99 7.51 -9.92
C ALA A 41 -0.12 7.42 -11.18
N GLY A 42 -0.49 6.55 -12.12
CA GLY A 42 0.22 6.40 -13.40
C GLY A 42 0.27 7.68 -14.22
N ARG A 43 -0.77 8.53 -14.17
CA ARG A 43 -0.79 9.83 -14.85
C ARG A 43 0.20 10.82 -14.24
N GLY A 44 0.41 10.80 -12.93
CA GLY A 44 1.34 11.72 -12.27
C GLY A 44 2.82 11.39 -12.46
N VAL A 45 3.13 10.11 -12.72
CA VAL A 45 4.50 9.65 -13.03
C VAL A 45 4.74 9.37 -14.51
N ALA A 46 3.86 9.86 -15.38
CA ALA A 46 4.04 9.69 -16.82
C ALA A 46 5.18 10.58 -17.36
N GLY A 47 5.94 10.05 -18.33
CA GLY A 47 7.01 10.77 -19.01
C GLY A 47 8.38 10.61 -18.36
N ALA A 48 9.31 11.54 -18.66
CA ALA A 48 10.64 11.51 -18.10
C ALA A 48 10.65 12.07 -16.67
N GLY A 49 11.16 11.30 -15.71
CA GLY A 49 11.46 11.79 -14.36
C GLY A 49 12.88 12.35 -14.22
N ALA A 50 13.19 12.80 -13.02
CA ALA A 50 14.52 13.21 -12.58
C ALA A 50 15.03 12.26 -11.49
N PRO A 51 16.33 12.29 -11.13
CA PRO A 51 16.81 11.59 -9.95
C PRO A 51 16.08 12.06 -8.69
N LEU A 52 15.91 11.15 -7.72
CA LEU A 52 15.28 11.45 -6.45
C LEU A 52 15.92 12.68 -5.76
N PRO A 53 15.14 13.67 -5.29
CA PRO A 53 15.65 14.75 -4.46
C PRO A 53 16.40 14.20 -3.24
N HIS A 54 17.55 14.80 -2.93
CA HIS A 54 18.44 14.36 -1.85
C HIS A 54 19.01 12.92 -1.96
N LEU A 55 18.98 12.31 -3.16
CA LEU A 55 19.39 10.93 -3.40
C LEU A 55 20.68 10.51 -2.70
N ALA A 56 21.76 11.30 -2.80
CA ALA A 56 23.05 10.94 -2.22
C ALA A 56 22.98 10.71 -0.70
N ARG A 57 22.20 11.54 0.02
CA ARG A 57 22.03 11.41 1.47
C ARG A 57 21.11 10.24 1.83
N ILE A 58 20.03 10.08 1.08
CA ILE A 58 19.08 8.99 1.29
C ILE A 58 19.78 7.65 1.03
N GLN A 59 20.47 7.51 -0.11
CA GLN A 59 21.21 6.31 -0.48
C GLN A 59 22.24 5.90 0.58
N ALA A 60 22.96 6.87 1.16
CA ALA A 60 23.94 6.60 2.21
C ALA A 60 23.31 5.93 3.45
N SER A 61 22.10 6.36 3.82
CA SER A 61 21.33 5.75 4.91
C SER A 61 20.66 4.43 4.52
N PHE A 62 20.23 4.29 3.26
CA PHE A 62 19.56 3.11 2.73
C PHE A 62 20.51 1.93 2.48
N GLY A 63 21.82 2.19 2.43
CA GLY A 63 22.84 1.14 2.27
C GLY A 63 22.70 0.42 0.94
N ARG A 64 22.60 -0.90 0.96
CA ARG A 64 22.47 -1.77 -0.24
C ARG A 64 21.14 -1.66 -0.99
N HIS A 65 20.13 -0.98 -0.45
CA HIS A 65 18.86 -0.73 -1.13
C HIS A 65 19.06 0.36 -2.18
N ASP A 66 19.32 -0.04 -3.42
CA ASP A 66 19.68 0.86 -4.51
C ASP A 66 18.50 1.72 -4.97
N LEU A 67 18.65 3.04 -4.87
CA LEU A 67 17.66 4.04 -5.29
C LEU A 67 18.05 4.74 -6.60
N SER A 68 19.16 4.37 -7.24
CA SER A 68 19.65 5.03 -8.46
C SER A 68 18.69 4.95 -9.65
N GLY A 69 17.84 3.92 -9.68
CA GLY A 69 16.78 3.75 -10.68
C GLY A 69 15.46 4.47 -10.36
N VAL A 70 15.33 5.10 -9.17
CA VAL A 70 14.08 5.75 -8.76
C VAL A 70 13.90 7.08 -9.46
N GLN A 71 12.74 7.27 -10.09
CA GLN A 71 12.39 8.47 -10.84
C GLN A 71 11.46 9.37 -10.04
N ALA A 72 11.89 10.60 -9.77
CA ALA A 72 11.06 11.64 -9.19
C ALA A 72 10.32 12.42 -10.28
N HIS A 73 9.03 12.64 -10.05
CA HIS A 73 8.16 13.43 -10.89
C HIS A 73 7.62 14.61 -10.10
N GLU A 74 7.89 15.81 -10.60
CA GLU A 74 7.37 17.07 -10.11
C GLU A 74 6.59 17.76 -11.24
N GLY A 75 5.86 18.82 -10.90
CA GLY A 75 5.13 19.65 -11.86
C GLY A 75 3.65 19.33 -11.95
N ALA A 76 2.98 19.90 -12.95
CA ALA A 76 1.51 19.98 -12.96
C ALA A 76 0.80 18.63 -12.93
N ALA A 77 1.33 17.63 -13.64
CA ALA A 77 0.75 16.28 -13.69
C ALA A 77 0.89 15.56 -12.34
N ALA A 78 2.11 15.49 -11.80
CA ALA A 78 2.40 14.94 -10.47
C ALA A 78 1.54 15.61 -9.40
N ALA A 79 1.51 16.95 -9.38
CA ALA A 79 0.74 17.70 -8.40
C ALA A 79 -0.78 17.50 -8.51
N THR A 80 -1.30 17.33 -9.72
CA THR A 80 -2.73 17.03 -9.91
C THR A 80 -3.06 15.63 -9.41
N ALA A 81 -2.26 14.64 -9.80
CA ALA A 81 -2.44 13.27 -9.34
C ALA A 81 -2.34 13.15 -7.81
N SER A 82 -1.33 13.76 -7.18
CA SER A 82 -1.18 13.74 -5.71
C SER A 82 -2.41 14.33 -5.01
N ARG A 83 -2.97 15.43 -5.51
CA ARG A 83 -4.20 16.03 -4.97
C ARG A 83 -5.44 15.13 -5.17
N GLU A 84 -5.57 14.50 -6.33
CA GLU A 84 -6.65 13.53 -6.61
C GLU A 84 -6.57 12.32 -5.68
N LEU A 85 -5.35 11.89 -5.34
CA LEU A 85 -5.08 10.84 -4.35
C LEU A 85 -5.15 11.32 -2.90
N GLY A 86 -5.34 12.62 -2.66
CA GLY A 86 -5.35 13.20 -1.32
C GLY A 86 -4.00 13.18 -0.60
N ALA A 87 -2.90 13.06 -1.33
CA ALA A 87 -1.54 12.95 -0.80
C ALA A 87 -0.67 14.17 -1.19
N LYS A 88 0.43 14.37 -0.45
CA LYS A 88 1.47 15.36 -0.83
C LYS A 88 2.52 14.75 -1.76
N ALA A 89 2.77 13.47 -1.61
CA ALA A 89 3.61 12.66 -2.46
C ALA A 89 3.10 11.22 -2.43
N TYR A 90 3.55 10.40 -3.37
CA TYR A 90 3.27 8.97 -3.37
C TYR A 90 4.33 8.21 -4.18
N ALA A 91 4.60 6.97 -3.78
CA ALA A 91 5.38 6.01 -4.55
C ALA A 91 4.49 5.16 -5.48
N PHE A 92 4.94 4.97 -6.72
CA PHE A 92 4.27 4.13 -7.71
C PHE A 92 5.29 3.37 -8.55
N GLY A 93 5.51 2.10 -8.21
CA GLY A 93 6.57 1.29 -8.82
C GLY A 93 7.95 1.84 -8.46
N ASP A 94 8.78 2.08 -9.48
CA ASP A 94 10.09 2.72 -9.33
C ASP A 94 10.03 4.25 -9.48
N ALA A 95 8.86 4.84 -9.31
CA ALA A 95 8.66 6.29 -9.40
C ALA A 95 8.10 6.87 -8.10
N VAL A 96 8.39 8.14 -7.87
CA VAL A 96 7.82 8.95 -6.79
C VAL A 96 7.28 10.23 -7.40
N ALA A 97 6.04 10.59 -7.09
CA ALA A 97 5.46 11.87 -7.50
C ALA A 97 5.34 12.81 -6.30
N PHE A 98 5.69 14.07 -6.50
CA PHE A 98 5.58 15.12 -5.48
C PHE A 98 4.63 16.23 -5.95
N ALA A 99 3.77 16.71 -5.04
CA ALA A 99 2.87 17.81 -5.34
C ALA A 99 3.59 19.17 -5.40
N ASP A 100 4.63 19.32 -4.59
CA ASP A 100 5.51 20.48 -4.48
C ASP A 100 6.93 19.99 -4.21
N SER A 101 7.92 20.89 -4.19
CA SER A 101 9.31 20.51 -3.90
C SER A 101 9.43 19.84 -2.52
N PRO A 102 9.87 18.58 -2.44
CA PRO A 102 9.91 17.84 -1.18
C PRO A 102 11.10 18.24 -0.33
N ASP A 103 10.95 18.07 0.98
CA ASP A 103 12.09 18.05 1.89
C ASP A 103 12.73 16.66 1.97
N LEU A 104 13.83 16.57 2.72
CA LEU A 104 14.57 15.33 2.92
C LEU A 104 13.74 14.22 3.58
N HIS A 105 12.87 14.58 4.53
CA HIS A 105 12.05 13.60 5.26
C HIS A 105 11.04 12.97 4.30
N THR A 106 10.28 13.82 3.60
CA THR A 106 9.31 13.40 2.59
C THR A 106 9.96 12.55 1.51
N SER A 107 11.11 12.97 0.98
CA SER A 107 11.83 12.21 -0.06
C SER A 107 12.29 10.82 0.44
N ALA A 108 12.73 10.73 1.70
CA ALA A 108 13.16 9.47 2.30
C ALA A 108 11.96 8.55 2.63
N HIS A 109 10.84 9.12 3.06
CA HIS A 109 9.59 8.42 3.32
C HIS A 109 9.09 7.71 2.05
N GLU A 110 8.94 8.46 0.96
CA GLU A 110 8.49 7.89 -0.32
C GLU A 110 9.47 6.85 -0.88
N ALA A 111 10.78 7.07 -0.72
CA ALA A 111 11.79 6.08 -1.13
C ALA A 111 11.66 4.77 -0.34
N ALA A 112 11.25 4.82 0.94
CA ALA A 112 10.98 3.63 1.72
C ALA A 112 9.80 2.83 1.14
N HIS A 113 8.74 3.52 0.71
CA HIS A 113 7.63 2.87 0.00
C HIS A 113 8.05 2.19 -1.30
N VAL A 114 8.96 2.78 -2.08
CA VAL A 114 9.51 2.12 -3.26
C VAL A 114 10.19 0.79 -2.89
N VAL A 115 10.99 0.77 -1.81
CA VAL A 115 11.62 -0.47 -1.33
C VAL A 115 10.58 -1.49 -0.86
N GLN A 116 9.53 -1.06 -0.14
CA GLN A 116 8.43 -1.92 0.27
C GLN A 116 7.71 -2.53 -0.95
N GLN A 117 7.39 -1.72 -1.97
CA GLN A 117 6.73 -2.19 -3.19
C GLN A 117 7.56 -3.23 -3.94
N ARG A 118 8.89 -3.05 -4.02
CA ARG A 118 9.81 -4.05 -4.57
C ARG A 118 9.83 -5.35 -3.78
N GLY A 119 9.57 -5.30 -2.48
CA GLY A 119 9.37 -6.46 -1.60
C GLY A 119 8.04 -7.19 -1.80
N GLY A 120 7.20 -6.76 -2.74
CA GLY A 120 5.91 -7.39 -3.05
C GLY A 120 4.74 -6.82 -2.26
N VAL A 121 4.94 -5.72 -1.53
CA VAL A 121 3.86 -5.02 -0.83
C VAL A 121 2.99 -4.30 -1.87
N GLN A 122 1.79 -4.83 -2.12
CA GLN A 122 0.76 -4.10 -2.85
C GLN A 122 0.00 -3.23 -1.86
N LEU A 123 0.42 -1.97 -1.73
CA LEU A 123 -0.38 -0.95 -1.06
C LEU A 123 -1.73 -0.90 -1.78
N LYS A 124 -2.82 -1.18 -1.07
CA LYS A 124 -4.17 -1.27 -1.64
C LYS A 124 -4.56 0.10 -2.18
N GLY A 125 -4.27 0.33 -3.47
CA GLY A 125 -4.58 1.57 -4.15
C GLY A 125 -3.74 2.75 -3.65
N GLY A 126 -2.42 2.62 -3.53
CA GLY A 126 -1.47 3.76 -3.56
C GLY A 126 -1.71 4.93 -2.59
N ILE A 127 -2.57 4.75 -1.59
CA ILE A 127 -2.89 5.71 -0.54
C ILE A 127 -2.92 4.89 0.74
N ASP A 128 -1.83 4.95 1.47
CA ASP A 128 -1.72 4.31 2.76
C ASP A 128 -2.77 4.87 3.72
N GLN A 129 -3.29 4.00 4.59
CA GLN A 129 -4.06 4.49 5.73
C GLN A 129 -3.06 4.92 6.78
N PRO A 130 -3.01 6.22 7.14
CA PRO A 130 -2.05 6.71 8.12
C PRO A 130 -2.06 5.86 9.38
N GLY A 131 -0.89 5.33 9.76
CA GLY A 131 -0.70 4.56 10.98
C GLY A 131 -0.70 3.04 10.85
N ASP A 132 -0.78 2.49 9.64
CA ASP A 132 -0.49 1.07 9.44
C ASP A 132 1.01 0.74 9.64
N ASP A 133 1.38 -0.54 9.59
CA ASP A 133 2.75 -0.97 9.86
C ASP A 133 3.75 -0.47 8.80
N TYR A 134 3.28 -0.22 7.57
CA TYR A 134 4.10 0.25 6.44
C TYR A 134 4.40 1.75 6.56
N GLU A 135 3.41 2.54 6.95
CA GLU A 135 3.57 3.98 7.23
C GLU A 135 4.55 4.23 8.37
N ARG A 136 4.38 3.51 9.50
CA ARG A 136 5.29 3.67 10.65
C ARG A 136 6.70 3.21 10.33
N HIS A 137 6.85 2.25 9.43
CA HIS A 137 8.15 1.83 8.92
C HIS A 137 8.79 2.91 8.05
N ALA A 138 8.04 3.51 7.12
CA ALA A 138 8.52 4.59 6.26
C ALA A 138 8.93 5.83 7.09
N ASP A 139 8.12 6.22 8.08
CA ASP A 139 8.45 7.29 9.04
C ASP A 139 9.76 7.00 9.78
N ALA A 140 9.91 5.78 10.32
CA ALA A 140 11.11 5.39 11.07
C ALA A 140 12.37 5.38 10.18
N VAL A 141 12.22 5.01 8.90
CA VAL A 141 13.30 5.10 7.91
C VAL A 141 13.66 6.57 7.65
N ALA A 142 12.68 7.42 7.38
CA ALA A 142 12.89 8.85 7.13
C ALA A 142 13.58 9.55 8.32
N ASP A 143 13.18 9.24 9.55
CA ASP A 143 13.80 9.75 10.78
C ASP A 143 15.29 9.37 10.88
N ARG A 144 15.67 8.14 10.49
CA ARG A 144 17.08 7.72 10.42
C ARG A 144 17.87 8.53 9.39
N VAL A 145 17.29 8.82 8.23
CA VAL A 145 17.94 9.65 7.20
C VAL A 145 18.15 11.09 7.69
N ILE A 146 17.15 11.67 8.36
CA ILE A 146 17.26 12.99 8.99
C ILE A 146 18.37 12.99 10.04
N ALA A 147 18.47 11.94 10.86
CA ALA A 147 19.54 11.78 11.85
C ALA A 147 20.91 11.45 11.24
N GLY A 148 21.00 11.15 9.93
CA GLY A 148 22.24 10.72 9.28
C GLY A 148 22.70 9.32 9.71
N GLN A 149 21.77 8.51 10.18
CA GLN A 149 21.98 7.14 10.63
C GLN A 149 21.64 6.14 9.53
N SER A 150 22.15 4.92 9.63
CA SER A 150 21.73 3.83 8.75
C SER A 150 20.29 3.40 9.05
N ALA A 151 19.53 3.20 7.97
CA ALA A 151 18.19 2.65 7.93
C ALA A 151 18.15 1.25 7.27
N GLU A 152 19.29 0.75 6.79
CA GLU A 152 19.40 -0.51 6.03
C GLU A 152 18.76 -1.71 6.74
N SER A 153 18.97 -1.86 8.05
CA SER A 153 18.37 -2.95 8.83
C SER A 153 16.86 -2.81 9.07
N LEU A 154 16.32 -1.59 8.99
CA LEU A 154 14.87 -1.38 8.99
C LEU A 154 14.28 -1.80 7.64
N LEU A 155 14.92 -1.40 6.55
CA LEU A 155 14.50 -1.75 5.20
C LEU A 155 14.58 -3.26 4.93
N ASP A 156 15.59 -3.95 5.45
CA ASP A 156 15.76 -5.41 5.32
C ASP A 156 14.56 -6.21 5.87
N GLN A 157 13.88 -5.70 6.91
CA GLN A 157 12.70 -6.36 7.49
C GLN A 157 11.52 -6.44 6.50
N MET A 158 11.43 -5.46 5.59
CA MET A 158 10.34 -5.36 4.61
C MET A 158 10.74 -5.95 3.25
N ALA A 159 12.01 -5.82 2.86
CA ALA A 159 12.53 -6.38 1.61
C ALA A 159 12.70 -7.92 1.64
N GLY A 160 12.86 -8.51 2.82
CA GLY A 160 13.06 -9.96 3.00
C GLY A 160 11.80 -10.78 3.31
N GLY A 161 10.63 -10.14 3.44
CA GLY A 161 9.39 -10.80 3.87
C GLY A 161 8.71 -11.71 2.82
N GLY A 162 9.21 -11.71 1.58
CA GLY A 162 8.75 -12.56 0.48
C GLY A 162 9.29 -13.99 0.54
N GLY A 163 9.01 -14.72 1.63
CA GLY A 163 9.15 -16.18 1.72
C GLY A 163 10.49 -16.72 2.24
N GLU A 164 10.51 -17.12 3.52
CA GLU A 164 10.87 -18.48 3.94
C GLU A 164 10.39 -18.67 5.39
N ALA A 165 9.59 -19.69 5.63
CA ALA A 165 9.28 -20.15 6.97
C ALA A 165 10.59 -20.52 7.67
N ALA A 166 10.81 -19.96 8.86
CA ALA A 166 11.93 -20.30 9.71
C ALA A 166 11.98 -21.82 9.96
N ALA A 167 12.92 -22.51 9.30
CA ALA A 167 13.39 -23.80 9.76
C ALA A 167 14.34 -23.55 10.94
N GLU A 168 13.83 -23.71 12.16
CA GLU A 168 14.66 -23.81 13.35
C GLU A 168 15.72 -24.91 13.16
N PRO A 169 17.02 -24.62 13.41
CA PRO A 169 17.99 -25.69 13.55
C PRO A 169 17.77 -26.31 14.93
N MET A 170 17.00 -27.41 14.99
CA MET A 170 17.01 -28.29 16.16
C MET A 170 18.42 -28.85 16.36
N ALA A 171 19.20 -28.15 17.17
CA ALA A 171 20.48 -28.59 17.68
C ALA A 171 20.24 -29.72 18.69
N ARG A 172 20.54 -30.94 18.22
CA ARG A 172 20.96 -32.16 18.93
C ARG A 172 21.00 -32.07 20.46
N ARG A 173 20.24 -32.97 21.09
CA ARG A 173 20.55 -33.49 22.42
C ARG A 173 20.54 -35.02 22.41
N ARG A 174 21.75 -35.58 22.48
CA ARG A 174 22.13 -36.90 23.01
C ARG A 174 23.53 -36.71 23.60
N PRO A 175 23.94 -37.45 24.65
CA PRO A 175 23.57 -38.83 24.98
C PRO A 175 22.32 -38.99 25.84
#